data_AF-A0A7W1RR87-F1
#
_entry.id   AF-A0A7W1RR87-F1
#
_cell.length_a   1.000
_cell.length_b   1.000
_cell.length_c   1.000
_cell.angle_alpha   90.00
_cell.angle_beta   90.00
_cell.angle_gamma   90.00
#
_symmetry.space_group_name_H-M   'P 1'
#
loop_
_entity.id
_entity.type
_entity.pdbx_description
1 polymer ?
#
loop_
_entity_poly.entity_id
_entity_poly.type
_entity_poly.pdbx_seq_one_letter_code
_entity_poly.pdbx_strand_id
1 'polypeptide(L)'
;MGDQAVSIARKARKLNRHPALSEVELITPMREHAMRMFKDSVDAYVQEDVELGRALKARDKALDEMNAVASRRLIEQMAQDPDQLRGYLNLMFIARHLERVGDHATNIAEDAVYAGRRSGGHSAPGISNLCLKCDSTSSPIERPMDRIGSSRKTSA
;
A
#
# COMPACT_ATOMS: atom_id res chain seq x y z
N MET A 1 6.13 -4.80 -11.26
CA MET A 1 7.20 -5.19 -10.30
C MET A 1 8.57 -4.65 -10.64
N GLY A 2 9.12 -4.89 -11.85
CA GLY A 2 10.50 -4.51 -12.19
C GLY A 2 10.85 -3.03 -11.97
N ASP A 3 9.93 -2.11 -12.28
CA ASP A 3 10.16 -0.67 -12.06
C ASP A 3 10.28 -0.29 -10.57
N GLN A 4 9.55 -0.97 -9.68
CA GLN A 4 9.69 -0.78 -8.23
C GLN A 4 11.09 -1.21 -7.77
N ALA A 5 11.60 -2.33 -8.29
CA ALA A 5 12.95 -2.81 -7.99
C ALA A 5 14.03 -1.82 -8.48
N VAL A 6 13.88 -1.26 -9.69
CA VAL A 6 14.78 -0.22 -10.22
C VAL A 6 14.74 1.02 -9.34
N SER A 7 13.56 1.45 -8.90
CA SER A 7 13.38 2.60 -8.02
C SER A 7 14.03 2.40 -6.64
N ILE A 8 13.87 1.20 -6.05
CA ILE A 8 14.55 0.80 -4.80
C ILE A 8 16.06 0.84 -4.99
N ALA A 9 16.59 0.20 -6.04
CA ALA A 9 18.03 0.14 -6.29
C ALA A 9 18.65 1.54 -6.47
N ARG A 10 17.95 2.43 -7.20
CA ARG A 10 18.39 3.83 -7.38
C ARG A 10 18.45 4.58 -6.05
N LYS A 11 17.50 4.34 -5.14
CA LYS A 11 17.45 4.99 -3.81
C LYS A 11 18.48 4.39 -2.86
N ALA A 12 18.66 3.07 -2.84
CA ALA A 12 19.71 2.41 -2.07
C ALA A 12 21.10 2.93 -2.45
N ARG A 13 21.37 3.11 -3.75
CA ARG A 13 22.63 3.71 -4.21
C ARG A 13 22.82 5.15 -3.72
N LYS A 14 21.74 5.94 -3.60
CA LYS A 14 21.81 7.29 -3.02
C LYS A 14 22.07 7.21 -1.52
N LEU A 15 21.43 6.27 -0.83
CA LEU A 15 21.58 6.05 0.61
C LEU A 15 23.02 5.67 0.99
N ASN A 16 23.70 4.84 0.19
CA ASN A 16 25.10 4.47 0.41
C ASN A 16 26.09 5.65 0.36
N ARG A 17 25.64 6.85 -0.04
CA ARG A 17 26.44 8.09 -0.02
C ARG A 17 26.22 8.94 1.22
N HIS A 18 25.30 8.53 2.10
CA HIS A 18 25.02 9.17 3.38
C HIS A 18 25.66 8.36 4.52
N PRO A 19 25.80 8.95 5.72
CA PRO A 19 26.14 8.19 6.92
C PRO A 19 25.15 7.03 7.14
N ALA A 20 25.61 6.00 7.84
CA ALA A 20 24.78 4.83 8.11
C ALA A 20 23.58 5.21 8.99
N LEU A 21 22.41 4.72 8.61
CA LEU A 21 21.15 4.89 9.34
C LEU A 21 20.76 3.56 10.00
N SER A 22 20.55 3.56 11.31
CA SER A 22 20.01 2.40 12.04
C SER A 22 18.61 2.03 11.57
N GLU A 23 17.86 2.99 11.05
CA GLU A 23 16.45 2.86 10.63
C GLU A 23 16.28 1.94 9.42
N VAL A 24 17.37 1.53 8.77
CA VAL A 24 17.36 0.45 7.75
C VAL A 24 16.74 -0.84 8.32
N GLU A 25 16.86 -1.07 9.63
CA GLU A 25 16.23 -2.20 10.32
C GLU A 25 14.70 -2.24 10.17
N LEU A 26 14.05 -1.09 9.96
CA LEU A 26 12.60 -1.01 9.70
C LEU A 26 12.24 -1.58 8.31
N ILE A 27 13.17 -1.55 7.36
CA ILE A 27 12.94 -1.94 5.97
C ILE A 27 13.13 -3.44 5.76
N THR A 28 14.04 -4.07 6.50
CA THR A 28 14.33 -5.51 6.39
C THR A 28 13.09 -6.41 6.51
N PRO A 29 12.22 -6.27 7.54
CA PRO A 29 11.03 -7.11 7.65
C PRO A 29 10.01 -6.84 6.52
N MET A 30 9.86 -5.57 6.10
CA MET A 30 9.01 -5.21 4.96
C MET A 30 9.47 -5.88 3.67
N ARG A 31 10.79 -5.88 3.42
CA ARG A 31 11.40 -6.53 2.26
C ARG A 31 11.09 -8.01 2.26
N GLU A 32 11.32 -8.70 3.37
CA GLU A 32 11.08 -10.14 3.48
C GLU A 32 9.60 -10.47 3.27
N HIS A 33 8.71 -9.67 3.86
CA HIS A 33 7.27 -9.85 3.71
C HIS A 33 6.81 -9.63 2.27
N ALA A 34 7.24 -8.54 1.63
CA ALA A 34 6.93 -8.25 0.23
C ALA A 34 7.48 -9.32 -0.73
N MET A 35 8.69 -9.84 -0.48
CA MET A 35 9.26 -10.91 -1.31
C MET A 35 8.50 -12.24 -1.15
N ARG A 36 8.06 -12.57 0.08
CA ARG A 36 7.19 -13.73 0.31
C ARG A 36 5.84 -13.56 -0.38
N MET A 37 5.22 -12.39 -0.30
CA MET A 37 3.98 -12.10 -1.02
C MET A 37 4.14 -12.26 -2.53
N PHE A 38 5.23 -11.73 -3.09
CA PHE A 38 5.49 -11.87 -4.53
C PHE A 38 5.64 -13.34 -4.93
N LYS A 39 6.42 -14.12 -4.18
CA LYS A 39 6.58 -15.56 -4.45
C LYS A 39 5.24 -16.28 -4.41
N ASP A 40 4.48 -16.07 -3.33
CA ASP A 40 3.21 -16.75 -3.13
C ASP A 40 2.16 -16.32 -4.16
N SER A 41 2.21 -15.08 -4.68
CA SER A 41 1.33 -14.66 -5.77
C SER A 41 1.60 -15.39 -7.08
N VAL A 42 2.88 -15.65 -7.39
CA VAL A 42 3.27 -16.44 -8.56
C VAL A 42 2.89 -17.91 -8.36
N ASP A 43 3.15 -18.46 -7.18
CA ASP A 43 2.78 -19.83 -6.83
C ASP A 43 1.25 -20.03 -6.94
N ALA A 44 0.45 -19.09 -6.42
CA ALA A 44 -1.01 -19.11 -6.54
C ALA A 44 -1.48 -19.06 -8.00
N TYR A 45 -0.85 -18.22 -8.82
CA TYR A 45 -1.18 -18.10 -10.24
C TYR A 45 -0.88 -19.37 -11.02
N VAL A 46 0.32 -19.94 -10.85
CA VAL A 46 0.75 -21.13 -11.60
C VAL A 46 -0.05 -22.37 -11.19
N GLN A 47 -0.44 -22.48 -9.91
CA GLN A 47 -1.15 -23.65 -9.38
C GLN A 47 -2.67 -23.48 -9.38
N GLU A 48 -3.19 -22.33 -9.84
CA GLU A 48 -4.60 -21.94 -9.72
C GLU A 48 -5.14 -22.04 -8.27
N ASP A 49 -4.27 -21.79 -7.28
CA ASP A 49 -4.60 -21.90 -5.85
C ASP A 49 -5.37 -20.67 -5.36
N VAL A 50 -6.69 -20.81 -5.32
CA VAL A 50 -7.63 -19.77 -4.90
C VAL A 50 -7.45 -19.39 -3.43
N GLU A 51 -7.12 -20.34 -2.56
CA GLU A 51 -7.01 -20.10 -1.12
C GLU A 51 -5.73 -19.33 -0.80
N LEU A 52 -4.62 -19.68 -1.44
CA LEU A 52 -3.38 -18.91 -1.37
C LEU A 52 -3.59 -17.48 -1.88
N GLY A 53 -4.32 -17.32 -2.99
CA GLY A 53 -4.65 -16.01 -3.53
C GLY A 53 -5.49 -15.15 -2.57
N ARG A 54 -6.49 -15.74 -1.89
CA ARG A 54 -7.29 -15.04 -0.87
C ARG A 54 -6.46 -14.62 0.34
N ALA A 55 -5.51 -15.47 0.77
CA ALA A 55 -4.66 -15.18 1.91
C ALA A 55 -3.74 -13.98 1.70
N LEU A 56 -3.36 -13.67 0.45
CA LEU A 56 -2.46 -12.54 0.13
C LEU A 56 -3.05 -11.17 0.49
N LYS A 57 -4.37 -10.99 0.39
CA LYS A 57 -5.02 -9.73 0.76
C LYS A 57 -4.80 -9.35 2.24
N ALA A 58 -4.82 -10.33 3.14
CA ALA A 58 -4.54 -10.09 4.55
C ALA A 58 -3.06 -9.75 4.78
N ARG A 59 -2.16 -10.34 3.99
CA ARG A 59 -0.72 -10.05 4.07
C ARG A 59 -0.38 -8.67 3.54
N ASP A 60 -1.09 -8.20 2.52
CA ASP A 60 -0.94 -6.85 1.98
C ASP A 60 -1.27 -5.79 3.03
N LYS A 61 -2.38 -5.98 3.75
CA LYS A 61 -2.73 -5.12 4.89
C LYS A 61 -1.63 -5.09 5.96
N ALA A 62 -0.99 -6.23 6.25
CA ALA A 62 0.13 -6.25 7.18
C ALA A 62 1.35 -5.45 6.65
N LEU A 63 1.59 -5.46 5.33
CA LEU A 63 2.64 -4.67 4.71
C LEU A 63 2.35 -3.16 4.77
N ASP A 64 1.10 -2.76 4.55
CA ASP A 64 0.62 -1.38 4.73
C ASP A 64 0.85 -0.89 6.17
N GLU A 65 0.53 -1.73 7.16
CA GLU A 65 0.74 -1.42 8.56
C GLU A 65 2.23 -1.25 8.88
N MET A 66 3.10 -2.13 8.37
CA MET A 66 4.55 -1.98 8.50
C MET A 66 5.05 -0.68 7.87
N ASN A 67 4.56 -0.33 6.68
CA ASN A 67 4.90 0.92 6.00
C ASN A 67 4.45 2.16 6.79
N ALA A 68 3.26 2.11 7.40
CA ALA A 68 2.75 3.18 8.25
C ALA A 68 3.59 3.35 9.54
N VAL A 69 4.00 2.24 10.16
CA VAL A 69 4.91 2.25 11.33
C VAL A 69 6.27 2.83 10.95
N ALA A 70 6.87 2.35 9.85
CA ALA A 70 8.16 2.82 9.37
C ALA A 70 8.10 4.32 9.03
N SER A 71 7.04 4.78 8.39
CA SER A 71 6.84 6.19 8.05
C SER A 71 6.79 7.08 9.29
N ARG A 72 6.05 6.70 10.34
CA ARG A 72 5.99 7.47 11.59
C ARG A 72 7.36 7.60 12.25
N ARG A 73 8.08 6.47 12.40
CA ARG A 73 9.43 6.47 12.98
C ARG A 73 10.41 7.30 12.17
N LEU A 74 10.38 7.20 10.84
CA LEU A 74 11.27 7.98 9.97
C LEU A 74 10.97 9.48 10.05
N ILE A 75 9.70 9.89 10.16
CA ILE A 75 9.32 11.29 10.37
C ILE A 75 9.84 11.82 11.71
N GLU A 76 9.73 11.01 12.78
CA GLU A 76 10.29 11.37 14.09
C GLU A 76 11.82 11.56 14.02
N GLN A 77 12.52 10.67 13.32
CA GLN A 77 13.98 10.77 13.13
C GLN A 77 14.38 11.99 12.29
N MET A 78 13.62 12.34 11.26
CA MET A 78 13.87 13.56 10.48
C MET A 78 13.81 14.83 11.33
N ALA A 79 12.97 14.86 12.37
CA ALA A 79 12.89 15.99 13.28
C ALA A 79 14.08 16.05 14.26
N GLN A 80 14.67 14.90 14.60
CA GLN A 80 15.79 14.77 15.52
C GLN A 80 17.14 15.00 14.83
N ASP A 81 17.29 14.54 13.59
CA ASP A 81 18.51 14.66 12.78
C ASP A 81 18.18 15.23 11.38
N PRO A 82 18.06 16.57 11.27
CA PRO A 82 17.77 17.23 9.98
C PRO A 82 18.90 17.08 8.95
N ASP A 83 20.14 16.86 9.38
CA ASP A 83 21.29 16.72 8.48
C ASP A 83 21.17 15.45 7.61
N GLN A 84 20.51 14.42 8.13
CA GLN A 84 20.24 13.17 7.43
C GLN A 84 18.85 13.09 6.78
N LEU A 85 18.11 14.19 6.69
CA LEU A 85 16.77 14.26 6.07
C LEU A 85 16.66 13.51 4.73
N ARG A 86 17.66 13.68 3.85
CA ARG A 86 17.70 13.00 2.54
C ARG A 86 17.82 11.48 2.67
N GLY A 87 18.54 10.98 3.66
CA GLY A 87 18.67 9.56 3.95
C GLY A 87 17.34 8.96 4.40
N TYR A 88 16.69 9.59 5.38
CA TYR A 88 15.36 9.19 5.86
C TYR A 88 14.29 9.23 4.75
N LEU A 89 14.31 10.25 3.88
CA LEU A 89 13.40 10.32 2.74
C LEU A 89 13.60 9.16 1.77
N ASN A 90 14.86 8.79 1.49
CA ASN A 90 15.14 7.62 0.65
C ASN A 90 14.61 6.33 1.27
N LEU A 91 14.74 6.14 2.59
CA LEU A 91 14.17 5.00 3.31
C LEU A 91 12.63 4.97 3.22
N MET A 92 11.96 6.10 3.45
CA MET A 92 10.50 6.21 3.32
C MET A 92 10.04 5.81 1.91
N PHE A 93 10.76 6.25 0.88
CA PHE A 93 10.42 5.86 -0.48
C PHE A 93 10.66 4.38 -0.75
N ILE A 94 11.74 3.78 -0.21
CA ILE A 94 11.98 2.35 -0.33
C ILE A 94 10.84 1.56 0.32
N ALA A 95 10.41 1.95 1.52
CA ALA A 95 9.26 1.36 2.22
C ALA A 95 8.00 1.39 1.36
N ARG A 96 7.68 2.54 0.75
CA ARG A 96 6.55 2.70 -0.18
C ARG A 96 6.68 1.84 -1.44
N HIS A 97 7.88 1.67 -1.98
CA HIS A 97 8.06 0.80 -3.15
C HIS A 97 7.84 -0.68 -2.80
N LEU A 98 8.18 -1.09 -1.56
CA LEU A 98 7.88 -2.44 -1.07
C LEU A 98 6.38 -2.65 -0.89
N GLU A 99 5.66 -1.68 -0.32
CA GLU A 99 4.18 -1.70 -0.23
C GLU A 99 3.53 -1.88 -1.62
N ARG A 100 3.98 -1.11 -2.63
CA ARG A 100 3.52 -1.29 -4.02
C ARG A 100 3.82 -2.66 -4.61
N VAL A 101 4.89 -3.33 -4.15
CA VAL A 101 5.14 -4.73 -4.54
C VAL A 101 4.13 -5.67 -3.87
N GLY A 102 3.65 -5.38 -2.67
CA GLY A 102 2.53 -6.09 -2.05
C GLY A 102 1.23 -5.96 -2.85
N ASP A 103 0.80 -4.73 -3.15
CA ASP A 103 -0.44 -4.47 -3.90
C ASP A 103 -0.43 -5.20 -5.25
N HIS A 104 0.66 -5.06 -6.00
CA HIS A 104 0.81 -5.74 -7.28
C HIS A 104 0.83 -7.27 -7.15
N ALA A 105 1.33 -7.82 -6.04
CA ALA A 105 1.33 -9.27 -5.81
C ALA A 105 -0.10 -9.76 -5.54
N THR A 106 -0.89 -8.99 -4.78
CA THR A 106 -2.32 -9.27 -4.59
C THR A 106 -3.07 -9.28 -5.93
N ASN A 107 -2.82 -8.29 -6.80
CA ASN A 107 -3.46 -8.25 -8.12
C ASN A 107 -3.12 -9.49 -8.98
N ILE A 108 -1.86 -9.94 -8.99
CA ILE A 108 -1.44 -11.17 -9.70
C ILE A 108 -2.21 -12.40 -9.17
N ALA A 109 -2.40 -12.48 -7.86
CA ALA A 109 -3.10 -13.60 -7.25
C ALA A 109 -4.63 -13.54 -7.42
N GLU A 110 -5.21 -12.34 -7.53
CA GLU A 110 -6.62 -12.18 -7.90
C GLU A 110 -6.89 -12.71 -9.32
N ASP A 111 -5.95 -12.48 -10.26
CA ASP A 111 -6.04 -13.05 -11.61
C ASP A 111 -6.01 -14.58 -11.59
N ALA A 112 -5.25 -15.20 -10.67
CA ALA A 112 -5.22 -16.64 -10.46
C ALA A 112 -6.60 -17.21 -10.08
N VAL A 113 -7.25 -16.54 -9.11
CA VAL A 113 -8.59 -16.91 -8.62
C VAL A 113 -9.62 -16.85 -9.75
N TYR A 114 -9.45 -15.92 -10.69
CA TYR A 114 -10.34 -15.76 -11.82
C TYR A 114 -10.07 -16.81 -12.92
N ALA A 115 -8.81 -17.16 -13.18
CA ALA A 115 -8.42 -18.17 -14.17
C ALA A 115 -8.92 -19.58 -13.80
N GLY A 116 -8.71 -20.04 -12.56
CA GLY A 116 -9.17 -21.36 -12.11
C GLY A 116 -10.69 -21.54 -12.17
N ARG A 117 -11.46 -20.45 -12.03
CA ARG A 117 -12.92 -20.45 -12.21
C ARG A 117 -13.38 -20.70 -13.65
N ARG A 118 -12.53 -20.48 -14.66
CA ARG A 118 -12.87 -20.68 -16.08
C ARG A 118 -12.57 -22.10 -16.56
N SER A 119 -11.60 -22.78 -15.96
CA SER A 119 -11.18 -24.14 -16.33
C SER A 119 -12.07 -25.23 -15.69
N GLY A 120 -12.78 -24.93 -14.59
CA GLY A 120 -13.75 -25.82 -13.96
C GLY A 120 -15.14 -25.73 -14.59
N GLY A 121 -15.43 -26.58 -15.58
CA GLY A 121 -16.81 -26.87 -15.98
C GLY A 121 -17.56 -27.59 -14.85
N HIS A 122 -18.77 -27.11 -14.56
CA HIS A 122 -19.81 -27.60 -13.61
C HIS A 122 -20.03 -26.76 -12.34
N SER A 123 -21.08 -25.93 -12.44
CA SER A 123 -22.11 -25.62 -11.43
C SER A 123 -21.69 -25.31 -10.00
N ALA A 124 -21.79 -24.03 -9.62
CA ALA A 124 -22.27 -23.64 -8.30
C ALA A 124 -23.18 -22.40 -8.40
N PRO A 125 -24.37 -22.40 -7.75
CA PRO A 125 -25.30 -21.29 -7.79
C PRO A 125 -24.91 -20.20 -6.78
N GLY A 126 -25.15 -18.94 -7.16
CA GLY A 126 -25.38 -17.83 -6.24
C GLY A 126 -24.20 -17.37 -5.39
N ILE A 127 -23.44 -16.41 -5.90
CA ILE A 127 -23.04 -15.22 -5.12
C ILE A 127 -22.87 -14.05 -6.09
N SER A 128 -23.96 -13.29 -6.23
CA SER A 128 -23.90 -11.87 -6.57
C SER A 128 -23.07 -11.14 -5.49
N ASN A 129 -22.28 -10.16 -5.91
CA ASN A 129 -21.38 -9.32 -5.12
C ASN A 129 -20.00 -9.91 -4.77
N LEU A 130 -19.09 -9.81 -5.74
CA LEU A 130 -17.72 -9.41 -5.41
C LEU A 130 -17.12 -8.55 -6.55
N CYS A 131 -17.82 -7.47 -6.89
CA CYS A 131 -17.17 -6.29 -7.45
C CYS A 131 -16.50 -5.58 -6.27
N LEU A 132 -15.20 -5.76 -6.05
CA LEU A 132 -14.49 -5.20 -4.89
C LEU A 132 -13.72 -3.91 -5.19
N LYS A 133 -13.89 -3.31 -6.38
CA LYS A 133 -13.40 -1.96 -6.69
C LYS A 133 -14.37 -1.25 -7.66
N CYS A 134 -15.52 -0.84 -7.14
CA CYS A 134 -16.29 0.30 -7.68
C CYS A 134 -16.94 1.01 -6.49
N ASP A 135 -16.24 1.96 -5.90
CA ASP A 135 -16.89 3.19 -5.46
C ASP A 135 -15.97 4.36 -5.73
N SER A 136 -16.43 5.12 -6.72
CA SER A 136 -16.01 6.41 -7.19
C SER A 136 -15.98 7.45 -6.08
N THR A 137 -15.00 8.33 -6.17
CA THR A 137 -15.16 9.77 -6.02
C THR A 137 -16.62 10.28 -5.96
N SER A 138 -17.14 10.55 -4.76
CA SER A 138 -18.16 11.59 -4.52
C SER A 138 -18.45 11.71 -3.02
N SER A 139 -17.70 12.56 -2.31
CA SER A 139 -18.23 13.19 -1.10
C SER A 139 -19.11 14.35 -1.53
N PRO A 140 -20.42 14.39 -1.20
CA PRO A 140 -21.19 15.61 -1.31
C PRO A 140 -20.83 16.49 -0.10
N ILE A 141 -20.14 17.60 -0.36
CA ILE A 141 -20.02 18.69 0.61
C ILE A 141 -21.40 19.36 0.66
N GLU A 142 -22.22 18.95 1.63
CA GLU A 142 -23.41 19.70 2.03
C GLU A 142 -22.97 21.07 2.59
N ARG A 143 -23.50 22.15 2.00
CA ARG A 143 -23.37 23.50 2.55
C ARG A 143 -24.42 23.67 3.65
N PRO A 144 -24.04 24.07 4.88
CA PRO A 144 -25.04 24.46 5.88
C PRO A 144 -25.65 25.81 5.49
N MET A 145 -26.96 25.82 5.25
CA MET A 145 -27.78 27.03 5.21
C MET A 145 -28.11 27.43 6.65
N ASP A 146 -27.20 28.17 7.30
CA ASP A 146 -27.52 28.83 8.56
C ASP A 146 -28.40 30.06 8.30
N ARG A 147 -29.67 29.92 8.67
CA ARG A 147 -30.56 31.06 8.93
C ARG A 147 -30.00 31.84 10.12
N ILE A 148 -29.43 33.01 9.86
CA ILE A 148 -29.30 34.05 10.88
C ILE A 148 -30.15 35.24 10.45
N GLY A 149 -31.32 35.33 11.06
CA GLY A 149 -32.10 36.54 11.07
C GLY A 149 -31.50 37.58 12.02
N SER A 150 -31.70 38.83 11.63
CA SER A 150 -31.94 39.98 12.52
C SER A 150 -30.74 40.66 13.19
N SER A 151 -30.64 41.95 12.83
CA SER A 151 -30.34 43.09 13.70
C SER A 151 -28.90 43.58 13.79
N ARG A 152 -28.59 44.61 12.98
CA ARG A 152 -27.86 45.79 13.46
C ARG A 152 -28.56 47.08 13.06
N LYS A 153 -29.18 47.71 14.07
CA LYS A 153 -29.15 49.16 14.30
C LYS A 153 -27.65 49.58 14.38
N THR A 154 -27.14 50.75 14.00
CA THR A 154 -27.61 52.15 14.08
C THR A 154 -26.72 53.07 13.20
N SER A 155 -27.31 54.21 12.82
CA SER A 155 -26.76 55.60 12.76
C SER A 155 -25.60 55.95 11.82
N ALA A 156 -25.91 56.83 10.86
CA ALA A 156 -25.24 58.12 10.75
C ALA A 156 -25.62 59.02 11.94
#